data_AF-A0A7Y2KUA0-F1
#
_entry.id   AF-A0A7Y2KUA0-F1
#
_cell.length_a   1.000
_cell.length_b   1.000
_cell.length_c   1.000
_cell.angle_alpha   90.00
_cell.angle_beta   90.00
_cell.angle_gamma   90.00
#
_symmetry.space_group_name_H-M   'P 1'
#
loop_
_entity.id
_entity.type
_entity.pdbx_description
1 polymer ?
#
loop_
_entity_poly.entity_id
_entity_poly.type
_entity_poly.pdbx_seq_one_letter_code
_entity_poly.pdbx_strand_id
1 'polypeptide(L)'
;MIFGILKPYPSPLITGRGIDLDFPFLAGCMALLGLGLVMITSASSEVAALQSGNTLYHMIRHLFYIVLGLVACVLTMMVPIATWQRLGWLLLIGAFGLLVMVLLPGIGREVNGSMRWIGFSFFNVQPSEIAKVFVVIYLAGYLVRQQKEVRESWMGFFKPFIVLLPMAGLLLMEPDFGATVVMMGAAAAMLFLGGVGLFRFALMVALAVGAVFVLVQAQPYRMARLITFTDPWSDQF
;
A
#
# COMPACT_ATOMS: atom_id res chain seq x y z
N MET A 1 -6.21 -27.92 14.79
CA MET A 1 -7.19 -26.83 14.68
C MET A 1 -6.93 -25.87 13.49
N ILE A 2 -5.86 -26.03 12.70
CA ILE A 2 -5.49 -25.12 11.58
C ILE A 2 -6.20 -25.46 10.25
N PHE A 3 -6.64 -26.71 10.06
CA PHE A 3 -7.24 -27.19 8.81
C PHE A 3 -8.71 -26.79 8.56
N GLY A 4 -9.36 -26.07 9.48
CA GLY A 4 -10.74 -25.56 9.31
C GLY A 4 -10.87 -24.18 8.65
N ILE A 5 -9.73 -23.55 8.32
CA ILE A 5 -9.67 -22.19 7.77
C ILE A 5 -9.98 -22.19 6.26
N LEU A 6 -9.56 -23.24 5.55
CA LEU A 6 -9.74 -23.41 4.11
C LEU A 6 -11.01 -24.24 3.81
N LYS A 7 -12.19 -23.71 4.14
CA LYS A 7 -13.42 -24.25 3.52
C LYS A 7 -13.35 -23.94 2.01
N PRO A 8 -13.69 -24.89 1.12
CA PRO A 8 -13.70 -24.65 -0.31
C PRO A 8 -14.89 -23.76 -0.65
N TYR A 9 -14.68 -22.45 -0.54
CA TYR A 9 -15.49 -21.50 -1.30
C TYR A 9 -15.01 -21.58 -2.75
N PRO A 10 -15.92 -21.55 -3.75
CA PRO A 10 -15.50 -21.57 -5.14
C PRO A 10 -14.52 -20.42 -5.39
N SER A 11 -13.42 -20.72 -6.08
CA SER A 11 -12.44 -19.70 -6.47
C SER A 11 -13.16 -18.63 -7.30
N PRO A 12 -12.91 -17.33 -7.06
CA PRO A 12 -13.52 -16.25 -7.84
C PRO A 12 -13.29 -16.38 -9.36
N LEU A 13 -12.18 -17.02 -9.74
CA LEU A 13 -11.75 -17.19 -11.12
C LEU A 13 -12.55 -18.23 -11.91
N ILE A 14 -13.09 -19.27 -11.28
CA ILE A 14 -13.71 -20.39 -11.99
C ILE A 14 -15.15 -20.49 -11.52
N THR A 15 -16.03 -19.86 -12.29
CA THR A 15 -17.48 -19.91 -12.09
C THR A 15 -18.05 -20.98 -13.03
N GLY A 16 -19.26 -21.47 -12.77
CA GLY A 16 -19.97 -22.40 -13.68
C GLY A 16 -20.21 -21.89 -15.10
N ARG A 17 -19.83 -20.63 -15.40
CA ARG A 17 -19.85 -19.97 -16.72
C ARG A 17 -18.46 -19.78 -17.36
N GLY A 18 -17.38 -20.29 -16.73
CA GLY A 18 -16.00 -20.10 -17.19
C GLY A 18 -15.21 -19.11 -16.34
N ILE A 19 -14.25 -18.41 -16.96
CA ILE A 19 -13.38 -17.43 -16.29
C ILE A 19 -14.11 -16.09 -16.16
N ASP A 20 -14.39 -15.68 -14.93
CA ASP A 20 -15.11 -14.43 -14.61
C ASP A 20 -14.09 -13.31 -14.34
N LEU A 21 -13.59 -12.69 -15.43
CA LEU A 21 -12.62 -11.59 -15.38
C LEU A 21 -13.10 -10.41 -16.23
N ASP A 22 -12.92 -9.20 -15.71
CA ASP A 22 -13.12 -7.95 -16.46
C ASP A 22 -11.94 -7.77 -17.45
N PHE A 23 -12.09 -8.32 -18.65
CA PHE A 23 -11.07 -8.27 -19.70
C PHE A 23 -10.69 -6.83 -20.12
N PRO A 24 -11.62 -5.88 -20.29
CA PRO A 24 -11.27 -4.47 -20.54
C PRO A 24 -10.36 -3.87 -19.46
N PHE A 25 -10.68 -4.09 -18.19
CA PHE A 25 -9.85 -3.60 -17.08
C PHE A 25 -8.46 -4.24 -17.10
N LEU A 26 -8.39 -5.57 -17.27
CA LEU A 26 -7.12 -6.30 -17.37
C LEU A 26 -6.27 -5.83 -18.55
N ALA A 27 -6.88 -5.60 -19.72
CA ALA A 27 -6.20 -5.09 -20.89
C ALA A 27 -5.60 -3.69 -20.64
N GLY A 28 -6.33 -2.81 -19.94
CA GLY A 28 -5.83 -1.50 -19.52
C GLY A 28 -4.60 -1.62 -18.60
N CYS A 29 -4.65 -2.51 -17.61
CA CYS A 29 -3.50 -2.78 -16.74
C CYS A 29 -2.28 -3.30 -17.52
N MET A 30 -2.50 -4.25 -18.45
CA MET A 30 -1.42 -4.80 -19.28
C MET A 30 -0.81 -3.76 -20.22
N ALA A 31 -1.63 -2.85 -20.77
CA ALA A 31 -1.14 -1.74 -21.58
C ALA A 31 -0.26 -0.78 -20.77
N LEU A 32 -0.65 -0.43 -19.54
CA LEU A 32 0.17 0.40 -18.65
C LEU A 32 1.47 -0.28 -18.25
N LEU A 33 1.46 -1.60 -17.98
CA LEU A 33 2.68 -2.37 -17.73
C LEU A 33 3.61 -2.38 -18.95
N GLY A 34 3.07 -2.57 -20.16
CA GLY A 34 3.83 -2.51 -21.40
C GLY A 34 4.45 -1.13 -21.65
N LEU A 35 3.68 -0.07 -21.43
CA LEU A 35 4.17 1.32 -21.53
C LEU A 35 5.28 1.56 -20.50
N GLY A 36 5.11 1.12 -19.26
CA GLY A 36 6.15 1.25 -18.21
C GLY A 36 7.46 0.55 -18.60
N LEU A 37 7.39 -0.64 -19.21
CA LEU A 37 8.57 -1.35 -19.69
C LEU A 37 9.31 -0.58 -20.80
N VAL A 38 8.56 0.01 -21.74
CA VAL A 38 9.14 0.87 -22.79
C VAL A 38 9.82 2.09 -22.17
N MET A 39 9.17 2.76 -21.21
CA MET A 39 9.71 3.96 -20.56
C MET A 39 11.00 3.67 -19.77
N ILE A 40 11.05 2.56 -19.03
CA ILE A 40 12.27 2.15 -18.31
C ILE A 40 13.40 1.86 -19.28
N THR A 41 13.11 1.16 -20.38
CA THR A 41 14.12 0.83 -21.39
C THR A 41 14.68 2.09 -22.04
N SER A 42 13.82 3.06 -22.38
CA SER A 42 14.25 4.31 -22.98
C SER A 42 15.07 5.16 -22.00
N ALA A 43 14.55 5.44 -20.81
CA ALA A 43 15.14 6.41 -19.88
C ALA A 43 16.39 5.89 -19.15
N SER A 44 16.54 4.57 -18.99
CA SER A 44 17.64 3.98 -18.24
C SER A 44 18.74 3.37 -19.13
N SER A 45 18.57 3.36 -20.46
CA SER A 45 19.53 2.73 -21.39
C SER A 45 20.92 3.37 -21.33
N GLU A 46 21.00 4.70 -21.32
CA GLU A 46 22.27 5.43 -21.26
C GLU A 46 22.98 5.24 -19.91
N VAL A 47 22.23 5.32 -18.80
CA VAL A 47 22.77 5.11 -17.44
C VAL A 47 23.23 3.66 -17.26
N ALA A 48 22.47 2.68 -17.75
CA ALA A 48 22.81 1.27 -17.69
C ALA A 48 24.05 0.92 -18.54
N ALA A 49 24.18 1.54 -19.72
CA ALA A 49 25.35 1.40 -20.58
C ALA A 49 26.62 1.84 -19.86
N LEU A 50 26.55 2.98 -19.15
CA LEU A 50 27.68 3.56 -18.43
C LEU A 50 28.06 2.80 -17.16
N GLN A 51 27.09 2.30 -16.39
CA GLN A 51 27.35 1.67 -15.09
C GLN A 51 27.57 0.16 -15.15
N SER A 52 26.89 -0.53 -16.07
CA SER A 52 26.81 -2.00 -16.08
C SER A 52 27.34 -2.63 -17.37
N GLY A 53 27.68 -1.82 -18.39
CA GLY A 53 28.07 -2.29 -19.73
C GLY A 53 26.94 -2.99 -20.50
N ASN A 54 25.73 -3.08 -19.93
CA ASN A 54 24.56 -3.72 -20.52
C ASN A 54 23.37 -2.77 -20.44
N THR A 55 22.99 -2.21 -21.59
CA THR A 55 21.85 -1.28 -21.76
C THR A 55 20.52 -1.86 -21.28
N LEU A 56 20.38 -3.20 -21.30
CA LEU A 56 19.15 -3.90 -20.95
C LEU A 56 19.06 -4.32 -19.48
N TYR A 57 20.08 -4.01 -18.66
CA TYR A 57 20.14 -4.46 -17.26
C TYR A 57 18.88 -4.09 -16.45
N HIS A 58 18.44 -2.83 -16.49
CA HIS A 58 17.23 -2.39 -15.77
C HIS A 58 15.95 -2.98 -16.37
N MET A 59 15.90 -3.15 -17.70
CA MET A 59 14.75 -3.78 -18.38
C MET A 59 14.57 -5.24 -17.94
N ILE A 60 15.65 -6.04 -17.91
CA ILE A 60 15.60 -7.45 -17.52
C ILE A 60 15.13 -7.59 -16.07
N ARG A 61 15.66 -6.76 -15.16
CA ARG A 61 15.22 -6.76 -13.75
C ARG A 61 13.76 -6.35 -13.63
N HIS A 62 13.32 -5.35 -14.39
CA HIS A 62 11.92 -4.93 -14.38
C HIS A 62 10.99 -6.04 -14.89
N LEU A 63 11.38 -6.74 -15.95
CA LEU A 63 10.61 -7.87 -16.49
C LEU A 63 10.49 -9.01 -15.45
N PHE A 64 11.56 -9.30 -14.69
CA PHE A 64 11.50 -10.26 -13.59
C PHE A 64 10.45 -9.86 -12.53
N TYR A 65 10.42 -8.58 -12.14
CA TYR A 65 9.42 -8.08 -11.19
C TYR A 65 8.00 -8.09 -11.76
N ILE A 66 7.81 -7.84 -13.06
CA ILE A 66 6.51 -7.98 -13.73
C ILE A 66 6.04 -9.42 -13.66
N VAL A 67 6.88 -10.39 -13.99
CA VAL A 67 6.54 -11.82 -13.92
C VAL A 67 6.18 -12.22 -12.48
N LEU A 68 6.99 -11.80 -11.50
CA LEU A 68 6.72 -12.07 -10.09
C LEU A 68 5.36 -11.46 -9.65
N GLY A 69 5.07 -10.23 -10.08
CA GLY A 69 3.79 -9.56 -9.81
C GLY A 69 2.60 -10.25 -10.46
N LEU A 70 2.74 -10.74 -11.70
CA LEU A 70 1.70 -11.50 -12.40
C LEU A 70 1.43 -12.85 -11.70
N VAL A 71 2.48 -13.55 -11.25
CA VAL A 71 2.33 -14.77 -10.46
C VAL A 71 1.59 -14.47 -9.15
N ALA A 72 1.99 -13.42 -8.42
CA ALA A 72 1.31 -13.00 -7.19
C ALA A 72 -0.15 -12.61 -7.43
N CYS A 73 -0.46 -11.96 -8.56
CA CYS A 73 -1.81 -11.61 -8.99
C CYS A 73 -2.68 -12.87 -9.17
N VAL A 74 -2.20 -13.83 -9.97
CA VAL A 74 -2.93 -15.10 -10.20
C VAL A 74 -3.16 -15.85 -8.89
N LEU A 75 -2.13 -15.99 -8.05
CA LEU A 75 -2.25 -16.65 -6.75
C LEU A 75 -3.29 -15.95 -5.84
N THR A 76 -3.30 -14.62 -5.83
CA THR A 76 -4.27 -13.84 -5.06
C THR A 76 -5.70 -14.06 -5.56
N MET A 77 -5.89 -14.08 -6.88
CA MET A 77 -7.20 -14.33 -7.51
C MET A 77 -7.72 -15.75 -7.27
N MET A 78 -6.85 -16.73 -7.03
CA MET A 78 -7.26 -18.09 -6.67
C MET A 78 -7.84 -18.19 -5.26
N VAL A 79 -7.54 -17.24 -4.36
CA VAL A 79 -7.99 -17.26 -2.97
C VAL A 79 -9.38 -16.60 -2.84
N PRO A 80 -10.41 -17.31 -2.33
CA PRO A 80 -11.75 -16.75 -2.16
C PRO A 80 -11.80 -15.53 -1.26
N ILE A 81 -12.64 -14.55 -1.60
CA ILE A 81 -12.82 -13.31 -0.83
C ILE A 81 -13.23 -13.56 0.63
N ALA A 82 -14.01 -14.62 0.88
CA ALA A 82 -14.40 -15.02 2.22
C ALA A 82 -13.20 -15.36 3.12
N THR A 83 -12.14 -15.94 2.53
CA THR A 83 -10.89 -16.26 3.24
C THR A 83 -10.17 -14.99 3.67
N TRP A 84 -10.04 -14.02 2.76
CA TRP A 84 -9.46 -12.70 3.05
C TRP A 84 -10.22 -11.98 4.16
N GLN A 85 -11.55 -11.98 4.11
CA GLN A 85 -12.39 -11.35 5.12
C GLN A 85 -12.25 -12.02 6.50
N ARG A 86 -12.14 -13.35 6.54
CA ARG A 86 -11.96 -14.12 7.79
C ARG A 86 -10.58 -13.93 8.40
N LEU A 87 -9.55 -13.88 7.55
CA LEU A 87 -8.16 -13.65 7.96
C LEU A 87 -7.87 -12.19 8.28
N GLY A 88 -8.80 -11.26 8.06
CA GLY A 88 -8.55 -9.81 8.20
C GLY A 88 -7.88 -9.39 9.51
N TRP A 89 -8.26 -9.99 10.65
CA TRP A 89 -7.60 -9.67 11.94
C TRP A 89 -6.17 -10.25 12.04
N LEU A 90 -5.92 -11.44 11.46
CA LEU A 90 -4.58 -12.03 11.39
C LEU A 90 -3.67 -11.25 10.44
N LEU A 91 -4.21 -10.81 9.30
CA LEU A 91 -3.52 -9.94 8.36
C LEU A 91 -3.14 -8.61 9.02
N LEU A 92 -4.02 -8.07 9.87
CA LEU A 92 -3.73 -6.87 10.65
C LEU A 92 -2.56 -7.06 11.60
N ILE A 93 -2.52 -8.18 12.34
CA ILE A 93 -1.40 -8.50 13.22
C ILE A 93 -0.13 -8.71 12.40
N GLY A 94 -0.23 -9.37 11.24
CA GLY A 94 0.87 -9.49 10.29
C GLY A 94 1.40 -8.13 9.84
N ALA A 95 0.51 -7.17 9.54
CA ALA A 95 0.89 -5.81 9.16
C ALA A 95 1.66 -5.10 10.28
N PHE A 96 1.16 -5.16 11.51
CA PHE A 96 1.88 -4.62 12.67
C PHE A 96 3.25 -5.28 12.86
N GLY A 97 3.31 -6.62 12.80
CA GLY A 97 4.54 -7.38 12.93
C GLY A 97 5.56 -7.00 11.86
N LEU A 98 5.10 -6.81 10.61
CA LEU A 98 5.93 -6.38 9.49
C LEU A 98 6.52 -4.98 9.69
N LEU A 99 5.72 -4.00 10.11
CA LEU A 99 6.21 -2.63 10.37
C LEU A 99 7.18 -2.61 11.55
N VAL A 100 6.87 -3.31 12.63
CA VAL A 100 7.78 -3.43 13.79
C VAL A 100 9.09 -4.13 13.40
N MET A 101 9.02 -5.16 12.56
CA MET A 101 10.19 -5.92 12.11
C MET A 101 11.18 -5.06 11.31
N VAL A 102 10.68 -4.13 10.48
CA VAL A 102 11.53 -3.20 9.72
C VAL A 102 12.31 -2.26 10.62
N LEU A 103 11.71 -1.84 11.73
CA LEU A 103 12.32 -0.93 12.69
C LEU A 103 13.41 -1.61 13.55
N LEU A 104 13.49 -2.95 13.54
CA LEU A 104 14.51 -3.67 14.30
C LEU A 104 15.91 -3.51 13.66
N PRO A 105 16.92 -3.08 14.44
CA PRO A 105 18.27 -2.90 13.93
C PRO A 105 18.84 -4.26 13.46
N GLY A 106 19.37 -4.28 12.24
CA GLY A 106 19.93 -5.48 11.61
C GLY A 106 19.01 -6.18 10.60
N ILE A 107 17.71 -5.84 10.55
CA ILE A 107 16.76 -6.36 9.55
C ILE A 107 16.46 -5.28 8.50
N GLY A 108 16.10 -4.09 8.96
CA GLY A 108 15.85 -2.95 8.09
C GLY A 108 17.14 -2.44 7.44
N ARG A 109 17.14 -2.31 6.12
CA ARG A 109 18.20 -1.64 5.37
C ARG A 109 17.86 -0.17 5.22
N GLU A 110 18.80 0.68 5.62
CA GLU A 110 18.70 2.12 5.40
C GLU A 110 19.02 2.46 3.95
N VAL A 111 18.07 3.11 3.27
CA VAL A 111 18.24 3.65 1.92
C VAL A 111 17.76 5.10 1.95
N ASN A 112 18.63 6.04 1.56
CA ASN A 112 18.35 7.48 1.56
C ASN A 112 17.83 8.03 2.92
N GLY A 113 18.46 7.62 4.03
CA GLY A 113 18.06 8.08 5.37
C GLY A 113 16.83 7.39 5.95
N SER A 114 16.39 6.27 5.37
CA SER A 114 15.17 5.59 5.76
C SER A 114 15.30 4.07 5.83
N MET A 115 15.05 3.51 7.02
CA MET A 115 14.92 2.05 7.23
C MET A 115 13.53 1.60 6.76
N ARG A 116 13.39 1.28 5.46
CA ARG A 116 12.10 0.87 4.86
C ARG A 116 12.13 -0.47 4.13
N TRP A 117 13.33 -0.97 3.85
CA TRP A 117 13.52 -2.11 2.96
C TRP A 117 14.06 -3.28 3.74
N ILE A 118 13.38 -4.43 3.63
CA ILE A 118 13.97 -5.71 4.01
C ILE A 118 14.68 -6.24 2.77
N GLY A 119 16.00 -6.23 2.82
CA GLY A 119 16.84 -6.69 1.73
C GLY A 119 16.99 -8.21 1.76
N PHE A 120 16.43 -8.88 0.75
CA PHE A 120 16.80 -10.26 0.43
C PHE A 120 17.91 -10.24 -0.63
N SER A 121 18.66 -11.34 -0.76
CA SER A 121 19.82 -11.39 -1.67
C SER A 121 19.49 -11.07 -3.13
N PHE A 122 18.25 -11.30 -3.57
CA PHE A 122 17.82 -11.11 -4.96
C PHE A 122 16.75 -10.01 -5.15
N PHE A 123 16.04 -9.62 -4.09
CA PHE A 123 14.96 -8.63 -4.16
C PHE A 123 14.83 -7.88 -2.84
N ASN A 124 14.28 -6.67 -2.87
CA ASN A 124 13.96 -5.93 -1.66
C ASN A 124 12.44 -5.88 -1.51
N VAL A 125 11.94 -6.09 -0.29
CA VAL A 125 10.52 -5.93 0.03
C VAL A 125 10.38 -4.70 0.90
N GLN A 126 9.38 -3.87 0.60
CA GLN A 126 8.97 -2.76 1.44
C GLN A 126 7.74 -3.18 2.24
N PRO A 127 7.86 -3.42 3.56
CA PRO A 127 6.75 -3.97 4.34
C PRO A 127 5.58 -3.00 4.49
N SER A 128 5.81 -1.69 4.35
CA SER A 128 4.74 -0.69 4.31
C SER A 128 3.78 -0.87 3.14
N GLU A 129 4.23 -1.41 1.99
CA GLU A 129 3.34 -1.74 0.86
C GLU A 129 2.38 -2.88 1.20
N ILE A 130 2.89 -3.95 1.83
CA ILE A 130 2.07 -5.10 2.26
C ILE A 130 1.11 -4.67 3.39
N ALA A 131 1.61 -3.90 4.36
CA ALA A 131 0.82 -3.41 5.48
C ALA A 131 -0.41 -2.60 5.01
N LYS A 132 -0.25 -1.70 4.02
CA LYS A 132 -1.36 -0.94 3.43
C LYS A 132 -2.46 -1.86 2.90
N VAL A 133 -2.10 -2.90 2.15
CA VAL A 133 -3.08 -3.85 1.59
C VAL A 133 -3.83 -4.59 2.71
N PHE A 134 -3.11 -5.06 3.74
CA PHE A 134 -3.71 -5.76 4.88
C PHE A 134 -4.65 -4.87 5.69
N VAL A 135 -4.29 -3.60 5.89
CA VAL A 135 -5.13 -2.60 6.54
C VAL A 135 -6.43 -2.38 5.76
N VAL A 136 -6.34 -2.25 4.43
CA VAL A 136 -7.53 -2.07 3.57
C VAL A 136 -8.46 -3.28 3.68
N ILE A 137 -7.92 -4.51 3.63
CA ILE A 137 -8.72 -5.74 3.77
C ILE A 137 -9.40 -5.80 5.14
N TYR A 138 -8.66 -5.49 6.21
CA TYR A 138 -9.21 -5.44 7.56
C TYR A 138 -10.33 -4.40 7.68
N LEU A 139 -10.09 -3.19 7.16
CA LEU A 139 -11.03 -2.07 7.24
C LEU A 139 -12.29 -2.35 6.42
N ALA A 140 -12.16 -2.94 5.23
CA ALA A 140 -13.31 -3.40 4.45
C ALA A 140 -14.17 -4.38 5.26
N GLY A 141 -13.55 -5.38 5.88
CA GLY A 141 -14.26 -6.34 6.73
C GLY A 141 -14.91 -5.69 7.96
N TYR A 142 -14.25 -4.70 8.57
CA TYR A 142 -14.79 -3.93 9.69
C TYR A 142 -16.03 -3.13 9.26
N LEU A 143 -15.97 -2.42 8.13
CA LEU A 143 -17.06 -1.59 7.63
C LEU A 143 -18.30 -2.41 7.27
N VAL A 144 -18.11 -3.64 6.77
CA VAL A 144 -19.22 -4.58 6.54
C VAL A 144 -19.86 -5.02 7.85
N ARG A 145 -19.06 -5.39 8.88
CA ARG A 145 -19.59 -5.89 10.15
C ARG A 145 -20.25 -4.81 11.01
N GLN A 146 -19.68 -3.61 11.02
CA GLN A 146 -20.08 -2.50 11.90
C GLN A 146 -20.78 -1.36 11.15
N GLN A 147 -21.35 -1.63 9.97
CA GLN A 147 -21.92 -0.61 9.09
C GLN A 147 -22.90 0.34 9.81
N LYS A 148 -23.84 -0.19 10.60
CA LYS A 148 -24.81 0.63 11.34
C LYS A 148 -24.12 1.52 12.37
N GLU A 149 -23.19 0.96 13.15
CA GLU A 149 -22.48 1.70 14.19
C GLU A 149 -21.62 2.82 13.59
N VAL A 150 -20.94 2.57 12.46
CA VAL A 150 -20.11 3.57 11.76
C VAL A 150 -20.95 4.76 11.27
N ARG A 151 -22.19 4.50 10.83
CA ARG A 151 -23.11 5.53 10.35
C ARG A 151 -23.69 6.36 11.50
N GLU A 152 -24.14 5.70 12.56
CA GLU A 152 -24.99 6.34 13.58
C GLU A 152 -24.20 6.81 14.80
N SER A 153 -23.08 6.16 15.15
CA SER A 153 -22.35 6.37 16.40
C SER A 153 -20.96 6.98 16.21
N TRP A 154 -20.57 7.87 17.13
CA TRP A 154 -19.20 8.38 17.24
C TRP A 154 -18.19 7.27 17.58
N MET A 155 -18.62 6.27 18.36
CA MET A 155 -17.75 5.16 18.73
C MET A 155 -17.44 4.26 17.52
N GLY A 156 -18.45 3.97 16.68
CA GLY A 156 -18.24 3.22 15.44
C GLY A 156 -17.30 3.94 14.48
N PHE A 157 -17.39 5.27 14.42
CA PHE A 157 -16.48 6.11 13.66
C PHE A 157 -15.03 6.08 14.21
N PHE A 158 -14.85 6.11 15.54
CA PHE A 158 -13.52 6.22 16.15
C PHE A 158 -12.76 4.88 16.26
N LYS A 159 -13.47 3.75 16.37
CA LYS A 159 -12.87 2.41 16.53
C LYS A 159 -11.78 2.08 15.49
N PRO A 160 -11.93 2.34 14.17
CA PRO A 160 -10.87 2.14 13.19
C PRO A 160 -9.58 2.90 13.51
N PHE A 161 -9.68 4.11 14.07
CA PHE A 161 -8.52 4.95 14.38
C PHE A 161 -7.65 4.39 15.50
N ILE A 162 -8.22 3.58 16.40
CA ILE A 162 -7.46 2.85 17.42
C ILE A 162 -6.41 1.95 16.78
N VAL A 163 -6.68 1.44 15.57
CA VAL A 163 -5.78 0.58 14.80
C VAL A 163 -4.92 1.37 13.83
N LEU A 164 -5.51 2.37 13.14
CA LEU A 164 -4.82 3.14 12.12
C LEU A 164 -3.75 4.09 12.70
N LEU A 165 -4.03 4.75 13.84
CA LEU A 165 -3.10 5.72 14.42
C LEU A 165 -1.78 5.08 14.88
N PRO A 166 -1.76 3.91 15.57
CA PRO A 166 -0.51 3.22 15.87
C PRO A 166 0.29 2.83 14.62
N MET A 167 -0.37 2.38 13.54
CA MET A 167 0.34 2.05 12.29
C MET A 167 0.90 3.29 11.60
N ALA A 168 0.14 4.38 11.57
CA ALA A 168 0.62 5.67 11.09
C ALA A 168 1.85 6.12 11.90
N GLY A 169 1.84 5.91 13.23
CA GLY A 169 2.99 6.14 14.09
C GLY A 169 4.20 5.31 13.69
N LEU A 170 4.05 4.00 13.52
CA LEU A 170 5.14 3.11 13.08
C LEU A 170 5.72 3.54 11.73
N LEU A 171 4.87 3.86 10.75
CA LEU A 171 5.32 4.35 9.45
C LEU A 171 6.08 5.68 9.53
N LEU A 172 5.64 6.59 10.40
CA LEU A 172 6.36 7.84 10.63
C LEU A 172 7.71 7.61 11.33
N MET A 173 7.87 6.53 12.11
CA MET A 173 9.14 6.08 12.68
C MET A 173 10.06 5.41 11.64
N GLU A 174 9.50 4.89 10.53
CA GLU A 174 10.24 4.41 9.34
C GLU A 174 10.64 5.53 8.36
N PRO A 175 10.66 6.79 8.83
CA PRO A 175 10.45 8.01 8.06
C PRO A 175 9.50 7.99 6.83
N ASP A 176 8.55 7.06 6.72
CA ASP A 176 7.71 6.87 5.52
C ASP A 176 6.42 7.71 5.52
N PHE A 177 6.59 9.02 5.38
CA PHE A 177 5.46 9.96 5.32
C PHE A 177 4.48 9.68 4.17
N GLY A 178 5.01 9.27 3.00
CA GLY A 178 4.20 8.97 1.82
C GLY A 178 3.26 7.79 2.07
N ALA A 179 3.78 6.69 2.62
CA ALA A 179 2.96 5.55 2.97
C ALA A 179 1.88 5.89 4.02
N THR A 180 2.20 6.72 5.01
CA THR A 180 1.23 7.18 6.02
C THR A 180 0.08 7.95 5.38
N VAL A 181 0.37 8.92 4.50
CA VAL A 181 -0.66 9.72 3.83
C VAL A 181 -1.53 8.84 2.93
N VAL A 182 -0.93 7.92 2.15
CA VAL A 182 -1.68 7.01 1.29
C VAL A 182 -2.58 6.07 2.11
N MET A 183 -2.07 5.50 3.20
CA MET A 183 -2.84 4.62 4.08
C MET A 183 -4.02 5.34 4.73
N MET A 184 -3.76 6.51 5.33
CA MET A 184 -4.78 7.30 6.00
C MET A 184 -5.82 7.86 5.01
N GLY A 185 -5.37 8.28 3.82
CA GLY A 185 -6.25 8.73 2.73
C GLY A 185 -7.15 7.60 2.23
N ALA A 186 -6.61 6.40 2.02
CA ALA A 186 -7.40 5.22 1.65
C ALA A 186 -8.43 4.88 2.73
N ALA A 187 -8.03 4.90 4.01
CA ALA A 187 -8.94 4.64 5.12
C ALA A 187 -10.06 5.69 5.20
N ALA A 188 -9.73 6.98 5.04
CA ALA A 188 -10.71 8.06 5.00
C ALA A 188 -11.72 7.86 3.86
N ALA A 189 -11.24 7.54 2.64
CA ALA A 189 -12.11 7.26 1.50
C ALA A 189 -13.04 6.08 1.75
N MET A 190 -12.53 4.99 2.35
CA MET A 190 -13.36 3.83 2.72
C MET A 190 -14.41 4.16 3.78
N LEU A 191 -14.06 4.97 4.79
CA LEU A 191 -15.01 5.42 5.82
C LEU A 191 -16.12 6.29 5.21
N PHE A 192 -15.77 7.19 4.29
CA PHE A 192 -16.74 7.99 3.54
C PHE A 192 -17.70 7.10 2.75
N LEU A 193 -17.17 6.15 1.98
CA LEU A 193 -17.97 5.17 1.22
C LEU A 193 -18.80 4.25 2.13
N GLY A 194 -18.34 3.99 3.35
CA GLY A 194 -19.10 3.28 4.39
C GLY A 194 -20.36 4.03 4.86
N GLY A 195 -20.46 5.32 4.55
CA GLY A 195 -21.61 6.17 4.86
C GLY A 195 -21.47 6.94 6.17
N VAL A 196 -20.24 7.22 6.63
CA VAL A 196 -20.03 8.13 7.75
C VAL A 196 -20.71 9.48 7.47
N GLY A 197 -21.42 10.02 8.46
CA GLY A 197 -22.11 11.30 8.32
C GLY A 197 -21.16 12.43 7.90
N LEU A 198 -21.60 13.27 6.96
CA LEU A 198 -20.77 14.28 6.29
C LEU A 198 -20.06 15.23 7.27
N PHE A 199 -20.73 15.60 8.38
CA PHE A 199 -20.14 16.43 9.42
C PHE A 199 -18.94 15.76 10.12
N ARG A 200 -19.07 14.49 10.52
CA ARG A 200 -17.99 13.73 11.17
C ARG A 200 -16.83 13.53 10.21
N PHE A 201 -17.13 13.26 8.94
CA PHE A 201 -16.14 13.13 7.89
C PHE A 201 -15.40 14.46 7.62
N ALA A 202 -16.11 15.58 7.51
CA ALA A 202 -15.49 16.90 7.32
C ALA A 202 -14.56 17.28 8.48
N LEU A 203 -14.99 17.03 9.72
CA LEU A 203 -14.16 17.25 10.90
C LEU A 203 -12.88 16.39 10.86
N MET A 204 -13.01 15.12 10.49
CA MET A 204 -11.88 14.20 10.34
C MET A 204 -10.88 14.68 9.29
N VAL A 205 -11.37 15.11 8.12
CA VAL A 205 -10.52 15.64 7.04
C VAL A 205 -9.81 16.91 7.51
N ALA A 206 -10.51 17.83 8.18
CA ALA A 206 -9.90 19.04 8.72
C ALA A 206 -8.77 18.71 9.73
N LEU A 207 -9.01 17.76 10.65
CA LEU A 207 -7.98 17.31 11.60
C LEU A 207 -6.80 16.62 10.89
N ALA A 208 -7.06 15.79 9.88
CA ALA A 208 -6.02 15.12 9.11
C ALA A 208 -5.14 16.12 8.35
N VAL A 209 -5.74 17.13 7.72
CA VAL A 209 -5.01 18.22 7.05
C VAL A 209 -4.19 19.03 8.05
N GLY A 210 -4.75 19.36 9.21
CA GLY A 210 -4.02 20.02 10.29
C GLY A 210 -2.82 19.21 10.79
N ALA A 211 -2.99 17.91 10.98
CA ALA A 211 -1.92 17.00 11.40
C ALA A 211 -0.80 16.92 10.34
N VAL A 212 -1.17 16.79 9.06
CA VAL A 212 -0.23 16.83 7.92
C VAL A 212 0.56 18.13 7.92
N PHE A 213 -0.10 19.27 8.09
CA PHE A 213 0.55 20.58 8.12
C PHE A 213 1.59 20.70 9.27
N VAL A 214 1.24 20.25 10.47
CA VAL A 214 2.16 20.22 11.62
C VAL A 214 3.34 19.28 11.36
N LEU A 215 3.08 18.07 10.85
CA LEU A 215 4.11 17.07 10.57
C LEU A 215 5.08 17.51 9.47
N VAL A 216 4.61 18.28 8.50
CA VAL A 216 5.44 18.87 7.45
C VAL A 216 6.38 19.92 8.03
N GLN A 217 5.89 20.82 8.88
CA GLN A 217 6.72 21.86 9.48
C GLN A 217 7.76 21.31 10.47
N ALA A 218 7.44 20.19 11.15
CA ALA A 218 8.34 19.57 12.12
C ALA A 218 9.62 18.97 11.51
N GLN A 219 9.71 18.82 10.18
CA GLN A 219 10.87 18.20 9.51
C GLN A 219 11.29 19.04 8.29
N PRO A 220 12.47 19.70 8.32
CA PRO A 220 12.96 20.55 7.24
C PRO A 220 12.95 19.86 5.86
N TYR A 221 13.28 18.56 5.83
CA TYR A 221 13.24 17.76 4.62
C TYR A 221 11.85 17.68 3.95
N ARG A 222 10.78 17.60 4.75
CA ARG A 222 9.40 17.50 4.23
C ARG A 222 8.96 18.83 3.62
N MET A 223 9.36 19.94 4.25
CA MET A 223 9.14 21.27 3.73
C MET A 223 9.91 21.50 2.43
N ALA A 224 11.19 21.10 2.37
CA ALA A 224 12.00 21.20 1.15
C ALA A 224 11.32 20.50 -0.03
N ARG A 225 10.84 19.27 0.14
CA ARG A 225 10.09 18.56 -0.92
C ARG A 225 8.84 19.30 -1.40
N LEU A 226 8.09 19.96 -0.51
CA LEU A 226 6.91 20.73 -0.90
C LEU A 226 7.30 21.98 -1.67
N ILE A 227 8.36 22.67 -1.22
CA ILE A 227 8.88 23.87 -1.89
C ILE A 227 9.40 23.51 -3.28
N THR A 228 10.22 22.47 -3.42
CA THR A 228 10.70 21.98 -4.72
C THR A 228 9.54 21.50 -5.61
N PHE A 229 8.44 21.00 -5.04
CA PHE A 229 7.27 20.63 -5.83
C PHE A 229 6.50 21.85 -6.36
N THR A 230 6.38 22.90 -5.54
CA THR A 230 5.72 24.17 -5.94
C THR A 230 6.60 25.04 -6.83
N ASP A 231 7.92 24.96 -6.66
CA ASP A 231 8.91 25.64 -7.47
C ASP A 231 10.02 24.64 -7.86
N PRO A 232 9.82 23.90 -8.97
CA PRO A 232 10.80 22.93 -9.46
C PRO A 232 12.14 23.54 -9.83
N TRP A 233 12.21 24.87 -9.95
CA TRP A 233 13.39 25.60 -10.40
C TRP A 233 14.15 26.27 -9.25
N SER A 234 13.67 26.16 -8.00
CA SER A 234 14.32 26.78 -6.84
C SER A 234 15.62 26.10 -6.43
N ASP A 235 15.76 24.79 -6.69
CA ASP A 235 17.02 24.05 -6.53
C ASP A 235 17.62 23.80 -7.92
N GLN A 236 18.45 24.73 -8.36
CA GLN A 236 19.17 24.59 -9.64
C GLN A 236 20.47 23.77 -9.54
N PHE A 237 20.93 23.40 -8.34
CA PHE A 237 22.14 22.58 -8.12
C PHE A 237 22.08 21.76 -6.84
#